data_AF-A0AAP3YIS1-F1
#
_entry.id   AF-A0AAP3YIS1-F1
#
_cell.length_a   1.000
_cell.length_b   1.000
_cell.length_c   1.000
_cell.angle_alpha   90.00
_cell.angle_beta   90.00
_cell.angle_gamma   90.00
#
_symmetry.space_group_name_H-M   'P 1'
#
loop_
_entity.id
_entity.type
_entity.pdbx_description
1 polymer ?
#
loop_
_entity_poly.entity_id
_entity_poly.type
_entity_poly.pdbx_seq_one_letter_code
_entity_poly.pdbx_strand_id
1 'polypeptide(L)'
;NLDANMGNEADLRTLVDSAHQRGIRILFDVVMNHTGYATLADMQEYQFGALYLSGDEVKKTLGERWSDWKPAAGQTWHSFNDYINFSDKTGWDKWWGKNWIRTDIDDYDNPGFDDLTMSLAFLPDIKTESTTASGLPVFYKNKTDTHAKVIEGFTPRDYLTHWLSQWIR
;
A
#
# COMPACT_ATOMS: atom_id res chain seq x y z
N ASN A 1 -8.73 -10.61 1.12
CA ASN A 1 -7.65 -11.51 1.56
C ASN A 1 -7.08 -11.04 2.88
N LEU A 2 -6.85 -12.00 3.78
CA LEU A 2 -6.09 -11.80 5.03
C LEU A 2 -4.58 -11.76 4.72
N ASP A 3 -3.79 -11.11 5.57
CA ASP A 3 -2.32 -11.22 5.50
C ASP A 3 -1.92 -12.70 5.63
N ALA A 4 -1.20 -13.21 4.63
CA ALA A 4 -0.78 -14.61 4.57
C ALA A 4 0.09 -15.03 5.77
N ASN A 5 0.80 -14.08 6.39
CA ASN A 5 1.59 -14.33 7.61
C ASN A 5 0.71 -14.57 8.84
N MET A 6 -0.56 -14.16 8.80
CA MET A 6 -1.54 -14.37 9.87
C MET A 6 -2.42 -15.61 9.65
N GLY A 7 -2.25 -16.32 8.54
CA GLY A 7 -3.04 -17.50 8.16
C GLY A 7 -4.03 -17.19 7.04
N ASN A 8 -5.08 -18.00 6.94
CA ASN A 8 -6.13 -17.88 5.93
C ASN A 8 -7.50 -17.52 6.54
N GLU A 9 -8.52 -17.32 5.70
CA GLU A 9 -9.86 -16.94 6.17
C GLU A 9 -10.51 -17.98 7.08
N ALA A 10 -10.25 -19.28 6.87
CA ALA A 10 -10.76 -20.34 7.71
C ALA A 10 -10.08 -20.34 9.09
N ASP A 11 -8.79 -20.00 9.16
CA ASP A 11 -8.08 -19.83 10.43
C ASP A 11 -8.69 -18.67 11.23
N LEU A 12 -8.96 -17.54 10.56
CA LEU A 12 -9.59 -16.38 11.20
C LEU A 12 -11.01 -16.72 11.70
N ARG A 13 -11.82 -17.43 10.90
CA ARG A 13 -13.14 -17.91 11.34
C ARG A 13 -13.04 -18.80 12.56
N THR A 14 -12.11 -19.75 12.54
CA THR A 14 -11.88 -20.68 13.65
C THR A 14 -11.48 -19.94 14.93
N LEU A 15 -10.63 -18.92 14.82
CA LEU A 15 -10.24 -18.05 15.93
C LEU A 15 -11.47 -17.33 16.52
N VAL A 16 -12.26 -16.68 15.67
CA VAL A 16 -13.46 -15.93 16.07
C VAL A 16 -14.48 -16.85 16.75
N ASP A 17 -14.80 -17.98 16.14
CA ASP A 17 -15.78 -18.94 16.69
C ASP A 17 -15.31 -19.51 18.03
N SER A 18 -14.03 -19.88 18.13
CA SER A 18 -13.45 -20.43 19.36
C SER A 18 -13.43 -19.40 20.49
N ALA A 19 -13.16 -18.13 20.19
CA ALA A 19 -13.22 -17.04 21.16
C ALA A 19 -14.65 -16.82 21.65
N HIS A 20 -15.61 -16.74 20.73
CA HIS A 20 -17.03 -16.51 21.07
C HIS A 20 -17.64 -17.66 21.88
N GLN A 21 -17.30 -18.92 21.58
CA GLN A 21 -17.71 -20.08 22.40
C GLN A 21 -17.25 -19.98 23.86
N ARG A 22 -16.19 -19.20 24.12
CA ARG A 22 -15.64 -18.95 25.46
C ARG A 22 -16.09 -17.61 26.06
N GLY A 23 -17.02 -16.90 25.40
CA GLY A 23 -17.48 -15.58 25.83
C GLY A 23 -16.46 -14.46 25.65
N ILE A 24 -15.40 -14.68 24.85
CA ILE A 24 -14.35 -13.67 24.57
C ILE A 24 -14.74 -12.90 23.32
N ARG A 25 -14.74 -11.57 23.39
CA ARG A 25 -14.97 -10.69 22.24
C ARG A 25 -13.66 -10.41 21.52
N ILE A 26 -13.72 -10.35 20.19
CA ILE A 26 -12.60 -9.90 19.35
C ILE A 26 -12.90 -8.48 18.86
N LEU A 27 -11.94 -7.59 19.06
CA LEU A 27 -11.95 -6.24 18.50
C LEU A 27 -10.84 -6.16 17.46
N PHE A 28 -11.18 -5.79 16.23
CA PHE A 28 -10.21 -5.60 15.17
C PHE A 28 -9.72 -4.16 15.19
N ASP A 29 -8.40 -4.01 15.17
CA ASP A 29 -7.77 -2.74 14.83
C ASP A 29 -7.88 -2.51 13.32
N VAL A 30 -8.22 -1.29 12.93
CA VAL A 30 -8.45 -0.91 11.54
C VAL A 30 -7.71 0.39 11.27
N VAL A 31 -6.60 0.29 10.54
CA VAL A 31 -5.85 1.45 10.08
C VAL A 31 -6.45 1.95 8.77
N MET A 32 -7.13 3.10 8.82
CA MET A 32 -7.73 3.75 7.65
C MET A 32 -6.96 4.98 7.16
N ASN A 33 -5.97 5.44 7.93
CA ASN A 33 -5.30 6.72 7.70
C ASN A 33 -4.32 6.65 6.52
N HIS A 34 -3.47 5.65 6.49
CA HIS A 34 -2.33 5.60 5.56
C HIS A 34 -2.14 4.20 5.00
N THR A 35 -1.32 4.13 3.96
CA THR A 35 -0.81 2.87 3.40
C THR A 35 0.66 2.70 3.76
N GLY A 36 1.25 1.54 3.48
CA GLY A 36 2.70 1.35 3.64
C GLY A 36 3.51 2.15 2.61
N TYR A 37 4.79 2.38 2.92
CA TYR A 37 5.73 2.91 1.93
C TYR A 37 5.82 2.00 0.70
N ALA A 38 6.28 2.56 -0.41
CA ALA A 38 6.70 1.76 -1.55
C ALA A 38 7.86 0.83 -1.14
N THR A 39 7.71 -0.46 -1.44
CA THR A 39 8.77 -1.45 -1.25
C THR A 39 9.35 -1.86 -2.59
N LEU A 40 10.62 -2.27 -2.61
CA LEU A 40 11.25 -2.81 -3.82
C LEU A 40 10.46 -4.00 -4.39
N ALA A 41 9.92 -4.87 -3.52
CA ALA A 41 9.15 -6.03 -3.95
C ALA A 41 7.88 -5.60 -4.69
N ASP A 42 7.10 -4.69 -4.10
CA ASP A 42 5.85 -4.21 -4.70
C ASP A 42 6.11 -3.42 -5.99
N MET A 43 7.16 -2.61 -6.03
CA MET A 43 7.56 -1.87 -7.24
C MET A 43 7.89 -2.83 -8.38
N GLN A 44 8.62 -3.92 -8.09
CA GLN A 44 8.95 -4.94 -9.07
C GLN A 44 7.71 -5.73 -9.51
N GLU A 45 6.89 -6.19 -8.56
CA GLU A 45 5.74 -7.06 -8.81
C GLU A 45 4.61 -6.32 -9.53
N TYR A 46 4.26 -5.12 -9.06
CA TYR A 46 3.14 -4.34 -9.57
C TYR A 46 3.57 -3.23 -10.54
N GLN A 47 4.85 -3.20 -10.93
CA GLN A 47 5.40 -2.38 -12.02
C GLN A 47 5.12 -0.87 -11.88
N PHE A 48 5.39 -0.33 -10.69
CA PHE A 48 5.32 1.11 -10.41
C PHE A 48 6.64 1.65 -9.84
N GLY A 49 6.74 2.97 -9.78
CA GLY A 49 7.93 3.67 -9.31
C GLY A 49 9.06 3.62 -10.34
N ALA A 50 10.21 4.19 -9.96
CA ALA A 50 11.39 4.25 -10.80
C ALA A 50 12.65 4.08 -9.97
N LEU A 51 13.72 3.58 -10.60
CA LEU A 51 15.04 3.47 -10.01
C LEU A 51 16.01 4.44 -10.70
N TYR A 52 17.04 4.88 -10.00
CA TYR A 52 18.21 5.53 -10.63
C TYR A 52 19.06 4.54 -11.44
N LEU A 53 18.94 3.25 -11.13
CA LEU A 53 19.64 2.16 -11.80
C LEU A 53 18.92 1.76 -13.09
N SER A 54 19.67 1.29 -14.09
CA SER A 54 19.10 0.82 -15.36
C SER A 54 19.82 -0.41 -15.92
N GLY A 55 19.12 -1.19 -16.75
CA GLY A 55 19.69 -2.36 -17.43
C GLY A 55 20.31 -3.38 -16.47
N ASP A 56 21.50 -3.88 -16.80
CA ASP A 56 22.21 -4.91 -16.04
C ASP A 56 22.60 -4.45 -14.62
N GLU A 57 22.68 -3.14 -14.38
CA GLU A 57 23.01 -2.60 -13.05
C GLU A 57 21.93 -2.89 -12.02
N VAL A 58 20.65 -2.93 -12.43
CA VAL A 58 19.54 -3.28 -11.54
C VAL A 58 19.74 -4.68 -10.98
N LYS A 59 20.00 -5.66 -11.86
CA LYS A 59 20.21 -7.06 -11.47
C LYS A 59 21.48 -7.23 -10.64
N LYS A 60 22.54 -6.50 -10.95
CA LYS A 60 23.80 -6.53 -10.18
C LYS A 60 23.62 -6.00 -8.76
N THR A 61 22.84 -4.93 -8.60
CA THR A 61 22.70 -4.23 -7.31
C THR A 61 21.57 -4.82 -6.46
N LEU A 62 20.39 -5.03 -7.03
CA LEU A 62 19.19 -5.47 -6.31
C LEU A 62 18.92 -6.98 -6.39
N GLY A 63 19.55 -7.68 -7.33
CA GLY A 63 19.27 -9.09 -7.61
C GLY A 63 18.20 -9.30 -8.68
N GLU A 64 17.90 -10.57 -8.98
CA GLU A 64 16.81 -10.91 -9.91
C GLU A 64 15.45 -10.58 -9.31
N ARG A 65 15.24 -10.92 -8.03
CA ARG A 65 14.13 -10.42 -7.24
C ARG A 65 14.65 -9.31 -6.37
N TRP A 66 14.02 -8.14 -6.40
CA TRP A 66 14.54 -6.99 -5.65
C TRP A 66 14.45 -7.18 -4.13
N SER A 67 13.65 -8.15 -3.66
CA SER A 67 13.63 -8.62 -2.27
C SER A 67 14.86 -9.43 -1.87
N ASP A 68 15.71 -9.84 -2.82
CA ASP A 68 16.99 -10.49 -2.53
C ASP A 68 18.06 -9.47 -2.06
N TRP A 69 17.83 -8.17 -2.29
CA TRP A 69 18.73 -7.11 -1.84
C TRP A 69 18.91 -7.15 -0.31
N LYS A 70 20.14 -6.90 0.14
CA LYS A 70 20.51 -6.83 1.55
C LYS A 70 21.46 -5.66 1.78
N PRO A 71 21.40 -4.98 2.93
CA PRO A 71 22.35 -3.92 3.24
C PRO A 71 23.79 -4.45 3.27
N ALA A 72 24.70 -3.72 2.62
CA ALA A 72 26.14 -3.92 2.78
C ALA A 72 26.63 -3.37 4.13
N ALA A 73 27.92 -3.56 4.42
CA ALA A 73 28.54 -2.99 5.61
C ALA A 73 28.36 -1.46 5.64
N GLY A 74 27.78 -0.96 6.74
CA GLY A 74 27.46 0.47 6.91
C GLY A 74 26.09 0.90 6.37
N GLN A 75 25.34 0.01 5.71
CA GLN A 75 23.96 0.27 5.28
C GLN A 75 22.94 -0.31 6.26
N THR A 76 21.69 0.15 6.14
CA THR A 76 20.54 -0.40 6.85
C THR A 76 19.52 -0.92 5.86
N TRP A 77 18.48 -1.62 6.32
CA TRP A 77 17.36 -2.01 5.47
C TRP A 77 16.62 -0.82 4.84
N HIS A 78 16.83 0.42 5.30
CA HIS A 78 16.28 1.61 4.64
C HIS A 78 17.17 2.14 3.51
N SER A 79 18.42 1.68 3.39
CA SER A 79 19.34 2.15 2.35
C SER A 79 18.93 1.75 0.93
N PHE A 80 17.92 0.89 0.75
CA PHE A 80 17.38 0.66 -0.59
C PHE A 80 16.74 1.91 -1.18
N ASN A 81 16.28 2.85 -0.35
CA ASN A 81 15.65 4.10 -0.81
C ASN A 81 16.62 4.94 -1.66
N ASP A 82 17.93 4.79 -1.46
CA ASP A 82 18.97 5.47 -2.24
C ASP A 82 18.93 5.09 -3.73
N TYR A 83 18.33 3.95 -4.08
CA TYR A 83 18.19 3.49 -5.46
C TYR A 83 16.89 3.95 -6.12
N ILE A 84 15.94 4.47 -5.34
CA ILE A 84 14.60 4.83 -5.82
C ILE A 84 14.59 6.29 -6.27
N ASN A 85 14.15 6.52 -7.52
CA ASN A 85 13.94 7.86 -8.02
C ASN A 85 12.52 8.35 -7.66
N PHE A 86 12.39 8.99 -6.50
CA PHE A 86 11.13 9.56 -6.02
C PHE A 86 10.62 10.77 -6.83
N SER A 87 11.41 11.29 -7.77
CA SER A 87 11.04 12.42 -8.63
C SER A 87 10.61 11.99 -10.05
N ASP A 88 10.46 10.69 -10.31
CA ASP A 88 10.02 10.20 -11.62
C ASP A 88 8.50 10.11 -11.75
N LYS A 89 7.92 11.13 -12.38
CA LYS A 89 6.48 11.21 -12.65
C LYS A 89 5.87 9.98 -13.31
N THR A 90 6.54 9.44 -14.32
CA THR A 90 5.97 8.36 -15.13
C THR A 90 5.91 7.05 -14.35
N GLY A 91 6.90 6.80 -13.50
CA GLY A 91 6.94 5.66 -12.59
C GLY A 91 5.87 5.77 -11.52
N TRP A 92 5.74 6.94 -10.87
CA TRP A 92 4.86 7.11 -9.72
C TRP A 92 3.38 7.33 -10.08
N ASP A 93 3.06 7.76 -11.31
CA ASP A 93 1.68 7.80 -11.83
C ASP A 93 1.02 6.40 -11.86
N LYS A 94 1.81 5.32 -11.81
CA LYS A 94 1.32 3.92 -11.84
C LYS A 94 1.03 3.31 -10.46
N TRP A 95 1.32 4.03 -9.38
CA TRP A 95 1.16 3.53 -8.02
C TRP A 95 -0.30 3.64 -7.53
N TRP A 96 -0.59 4.35 -6.44
CA TRP A 96 -1.97 4.54 -5.96
C TRP A 96 -2.80 5.46 -6.87
N GLY A 97 -2.15 6.41 -7.55
CA GLY A 97 -2.81 7.45 -8.32
C GLY A 97 -3.22 8.64 -7.45
N LYS A 98 -3.23 9.83 -8.06
CA LYS A 98 -3.35 11.11 -7.34
C LYS A 98 -4.67 11.32 -6.63
N ASN A 99 -5.72 10.61 -7.02
CA ASN A 99 -7.02 10.72 -6.35
C ASN A 99 -7.08 9.93 -5.02
N TRP A 100 -6.10 9.06 -4.75
CA TRP A 100 -6.11 8.14 -3.61
C TRP A 100 -5.29 8.63 -2.42
N ILE A 101 -4.06 9.07 -2.67
CA ILE A 101 -3.10 9.38 -1.60
C ILE A 101 -2.46 10.76 -1.78
N ARG A 102 -1.94 11.29 -0.68
CA ARG A 102 -1.01 12.42 -0.62
C ARG A 102 0.34 11.96 -0.04
N THR A 103 1.43 12.48 -0.58
CA THR A 103 2.81 12.09 -0.24
C THR A 103 3.77 13.15 -0.80
N ASP A 104 5.01 13.15 -0.35
CA ASP A 104 6.11 13.99 -0.82
C ASP A 104 6.82 13.44 -2.08
N ILE A 105 6.24 12.41 -2.70
CA ILE A 105 6.75 11.75 -3.91
C ILE A 105 6.19 12.45 -5.16
N ASP A 106 7.10 12.82 -6.05
CA ASP A 106 6.82 13.41 -7.36
C ASP A 106 5.79 14.58 -7.32
N ASP A 107 4.69 14.50 -8.06
CA ASP A 107 3.66 15.54 -8.13
C ASP A 107 2.33 15.08 -7.52
N TYR A 108 2.38 14.14 -6.57
CA TYR A 108 1.25 13.92 -5.69
C TYR A 108 0.97 15.20 -4.88
N ASP A 109 -0.28 15.33 -4.39
CA ASP A 109 -0.57 16.39 -3.44
C ASP A 109 0.32 16.20 -2.21
N ASN A 110 0.98 17.28 -1.77
CA ASN A 110 1.84 17.25 -0.60
C ASN A 110 1.00 17.13 0.68
N PRO A 111 1.49 16.40 1.70
CA PRO A 111 0.87 16.40 3.02
C PRO A 111 0.82 17.81 3.62
N GLY A 112 -0.27 18.10 4.33
CA GLY A 112 -0.40 19.34 5.11
C GLY A 112 0.23 19.21 6.49
N PHE A 113 -0.17 20.11 7.39
CA PHE A 113 0.33 20.18 8.77
C PHE A 113 -0.79 20.08 9.81
N ASP A 114 -2.02 19.82 9.38
CA ASP A 114 -3.18 19.65 10.26
C ASP A 114 -3.59 18.18 10.41
N ASP A 115 -4.42 17.89 11.40
CA ASP A 115 -4.89 16.53 11.71
C ASP A 115 -5.66 15.87 10.55
N LEU A 116 -6.08 16.63 9.54
CA LEU A 116 -6.85 16.13 8.41
C LEU A 116 -5.96 15.70 7.23
N THR A 117 -4.82 16.37 7.04
CA THR A 117 -4.02 16.25 5.81
C THR A 117 -2.54 15.95 6.05
N MET A 118 -2.08 15.91 7.30
CA MET A 118 -0.70 15.55 7.61
C MET A 118 -0.41 14.07 7.32
N SER A 119 0.85 13.79 6.96
CA SER A 119 1.32 12.41 6.88
C SER A 119 1.88 11.94 8.22
N LEU A 120 1.60 10.69 8.59
CA LEU A 120 2.20 10.08 9.76
C LEU A 120 3.57 9.51 9.40
N ALA A 121 4.64 10.16 9.84
CA ALA A 121 6.02 9.71 9.58
C ALA A 121 6.31 9.46 8.09
N PHE A 122 5.86 10.36 7.20
CA PHE A 122 6.02 10.24 5.74
C PHE A 122 5.26 9.06 5.10
N LEU A 123 4.40 8.35 5.85
CA LEU A 123 3.53 7.33 5.26
C LEU A 123 2.54 8.00 4.29
N PRO A 124 2.26 7.40 3.12
CA PRO A 124 1.29 7.93 2.19
C PRO A 124 -0.08 7.99 2.83
N ASP A 125 -0.60 9.20 2.97
CA ASP A 125 -1.86 9.47 3.63
C ASP A 125 -3.01 9.32 2.63
N ILE A 126 -4.04 8.55 3.01
CA ILE A 126 -5.20 8.31 2.16
C ILE A 126 -6.12 9.51 2.26
N LYS A 127 -6.55 10.04 1.11
CA LYS A 127 -7.46 11.20 1.01
C LYS A 127 -8.89 10.84 1.39
N THR A 128 -9.10 10.43 2.64
CA THR A 128 -10.41 9.99 3.13
C THR A 128 -11.40 11.13 3.22
N GLU A 129 -10.96 12.38 3.23
CA GLU A 129 -11.82 13.57 3.19
C GLU A 129 -12.24 13.99 1.77
N SER A 130 -11.63 13.40 0.72
CA SER A 130 -11.99 13.68 -0.66
C SER A 130 -13.43 13.27 -0.96
N THR A 131 -14.17 14.18 -1.59
CA THR A 131 -15.54 13.94 -2.09
C THR A 131 -15.57 13.55 -3.57
N THR A 132 -14.40 13.41 -4.20
CA THR A 132 -14.29 13.07 -5.63
C THR A 132 -14.12 11.58 -5.81
N ALA A 133 -14.77 11.03 -6.83
CA ALA A 133 -14.62 9.63 -7.20
C ALA A 133 -13.15 9.31 -7.57
N SER A 134 -12.57 8.29 -6.97
CA SER A 134 -11.14 7.97 -7.14
C SER A 134 -10.86 6.89 -8.19
N GLY A 135 -11.85 6.05 -8.49
CA GLY A 135 -11.61 4.79 -9.20
C GLY A 135 -10.78 3.81 -8.37
N LEU A 136 -10.30 2.72 -8.97
CA LEU A 136 -9.36 1.82 -8.29
C LEU A 136 -7.94 2.40 -8.28
N PRO A 137 -7.10 2.06 -7.29
CA PRO A 137 -5.67 2.37 -7.32
C PRO A 137 -5.02 1.87 -8.62
N VAL A 138 -4.09 2.64 -9.18
CA VAL A 138 -3.57 2.36 -10.53
C VAL A 138 -2.81 1.03 -10.59
N PHE A 139 -2.03 0.72 -9.56
CA PHE A 139 -1.24 -0.51 -9.48
C PHE A 139 -2.11 -1.78 -9.45
N TYR A 140 -3.41 -1.68 -9.12
CA TYR A 140 -4.32 -2.83 -9.14
C TYR A 140 -4.46 -3.45 -10.54
N LYS A 141 -4.17 -2.71 -11.61
CA LYS A 141 -4.12 -3.26 -12.97
C LYS A 141 -3.12 -4.42 -13.10
N ASN A 142 -2.07 -4.41 -12.28
CA ASN A 142 -1.02 -5.43 -12.26
C ASN A 142 -1.20 -6.42 -11.09
N LYS A 143 -2.21 -6.21 -10.23
CA LYS A 143 -2.54 -7.10 -9.11
C LYS A 143 -3.77 -7.93 -9.44
N THR A 144 -3.57 -9.14 -9.96
CA THR A 144 -4.65 -9.96 -10.53
C THR A 144 -5.45 -10.77 -9.50
N ASP A 145 -4.93 -10.93 -8.28
CA ASP A 145 -5.55 -11.66 -7.17
C ASP A 145 -6.53 -10.80 -6.35
N THR A 146 -6.80 -9.56 -6.79
CA THR A 146 -7.77 -8.67 -6.13
C THR A 146 -9.20 -8.98 -6.56
N HIS A 147 -10.13 -8.91 -5.61
CA HIS A 147 -11.57 -8.90 -5.89
C HIS A 147 -12.12 -7.48 -6.10
N ALA A 148 -11.26 -6.47 -6.15
CA ALA A 148 -11.67 -5.08 -6.31
C ALA A 148 -12.36 -4.85 -7.66
N LYS A 149 -13.50 -4.16 -7.62
CA LYS A 149 -14.25 -3.72 -8.79
C LYS A 149 -14.43 -2.22 -8.73
N VAL A 150 -14.43 -1.56 -9.89
CA VAL A 150 -14.80 -0.16 -9.97
C VAL A 150 -16.27 -0.04 -9.56
N ILE A 151 -16.54 0.85 -8.61
CA ILE A 151 -17.88 1.25 -8.21
C ILE A 151 -18.02 2.72 -8.56
N GLU A 152 -19.01 3.05 -9.38
CA GLU A 152 -19.22 4.42 -9.86
C GLU A 152 -19.48 5.38 -8.69
N GLY A 153 -18.83 6.53 -8.72
CA GLY A 153 -18.98 7.56 -7.70
C GLY A 153 -18.22 7.31 -6.38
N PHE A 154 -17.64 6.13 -6.16
CA PHE A 154 -16.94 5.84 -4.90
C PHE A 154 -15.69 6.72 -4.72
N THR A 155 -15.65 7.37 -3.57
CA THR A 155 -14.47 8.07 -3.03
C THR A 155 -13.49 7.07 -2.38
N PRO A 156 -12.25 7.48 -2.02
CA PRO A 156 -11.34 6.62 -1.27
C PRO A 156 -11.96 6.07 0.03
N ARG A 157 -12.73 6.90 0.76
CA ARG A 157 -13.42 6.48 2.00
C ARG A 157 -14.48 5.43 1.73
N ASP A 158 -15.25 5.58 0.65
CA ASP A 158 -16.31 4.61 0.30
C ASP A 158 -15.70 3.25 -0.02
N TYR A 159 -14.62 3.21 -0.79
CA TYR A 159 -13.89 1.97 -1.06
C TYR A 159 -13.32 1.34 0.21
N LEU A 160 -12.63 2.11 1.06
CA LEU A 160 -12.08 1.58 2.32
C LEU A 160 -13.19 1.00 3.20
N THR A 161 -14.27 1.74 3.42
CA THR A 161 -15.41 1.29 4.23
C THR A 161 -16.04 0.05 3.61
N HIS A 162 -16.24 0.03 2.30
CA HIS A 162 -16.79 -1.12 1.59
C HIS A 162 -15.91 -2.37 1.71
N TRP A 163 -14.60 -2.26 1.46
CA TRP A 163 -13.68 -3.40 1.51
C TRP A 163 -13.51 -3.94 2.93
N LEU A 164 -13.42 -3.05 3.93
CA LEU A 164 -13.25 -3.44 5.33
C LEU A 164 -14.55 -4.03 5.92
N SER A 165 -15.71 -3.57 5.48
CA SER A 165 -17.00 -4.07 5.97
C SER A 165 -17.45 -5.39 5.34
N GLN A 166 -16.84 -5.86 4.23
CA GLN A 166 -17.25 -7.13 3.60
C GLN A 166 -17.12 -8.35 4.55
N TRP A 167 -16.34 -8.23 5.61
CA TRP A 167 -16.15 -9.26 6.65
C TRP A 167 -17.21 -9.22 7.75
N ILE A 168 -17.92 -8.10 7.90
CA ILE A 168 -19.00 -7.94 8.88
C ILE A 168 -20.25 -8.55 8.26
N ARG A 169 -20.66 -9.74 8.73
CA ARG A 169 -21.89 -10.42 8.37
C ARG A 169 -22.78 -10.61 9.58
#